data_AF-A0A0K1QEJ7-F1
#
_entry.id   AF-A0A0K1QEJ7-F1
#
_cell.length_a   1.000
_cell.length_b   1.000
_cell.length_c   1.000
_cell.angle_alpha   90.00
_cell.angle_beta   90.00
_cell.angle_gamma   90.00
#
_symmetry.space_group_name_H-M   'P 1'
#
loop_
_entity.id
_entity.type
_entity.pdbx_description
1 polymer ?
#
loop_
_entity_poly.entity_id
_entity_poly.type
_entity_poly.pdbx_seq_one_letter_code
_entity_poly.pdbx_strand_id
1 'polypeptide(L)'
;MRFGLTKVAPLVLVAVGVATAAAACSSSDRRSGFDAPKDDAGVEAGPAFVQGDAPCVGLECKREKCDDGSTTTLTGKVYDPAGVNALYNVLVYIPGGTNGDDELPAIPEGVSCETCASVAVNPLVSALTDTQGAFTLENVPVDKDVPVVIQIGKWRRRLTIDIPKKCEENKVPKGDFRLPRNGSEGDMPHIAVTAGGCDALECLLRGIGVDDEEFVPGHSTDGHVHVFNGQGGNFPGAPKAGGDTANPLGGELWNDSAQLAKYDMVMLSCECGENNGNKGGETGHELTGARQAMWDYANMGGRIFATHFHSTWFKNSPQVDFQMVANWNTVASSSNSTYDVVESMADGSAFPKGAALADWLVGVKASKTRGKITLEDVTSSLSSVNAPAQGWIRQGENNVKYFSFNTPTNAPVEEQCGRAVYSDLHLMGISAGGQEFPTGCPASGGLSAQQKALEFMFFDLSGCVQDDKTPPSVPK
;
A
#
# COMPACT_ATOMS: atom_id res chain seq x y z
N MET A 1 40.32 54.92 -24.91
CA MET A 1 40.19 54.20 -26.20
C MET A 1 39.12 53.13 -26.04
N ARG A 2 38.07 53.23 -26.87
CA ARG A 2 36.98 52.27 -27.16
C ARG A 2 36.28 51.53 -26.01
N PHE A 3 35.16 52.10 -25.58
CA PHE A 3 34.00 51.40 -25.00
C PHE A 3 33.27 50.62 -26.11
N GLY A 4 32.93 49.35 -25.86
CA GLY A 4 32.10 48.52 -26.72
C GLY A 4 30.75 48.21 -26.06
N LEU A 5 29.69 48.81 -26.59
CA LEU A 5 28.29 48.49 -26.28
C LEU A 5 27.91 47.13 -26.89
N THR A 6 27.37 46.22 -26.10
CA THR A 6 26.57 45.08 -26.58
C THR A 6 25.09 45.39 -26.40
N LYS A 7 24.36 45.40 -27.52
CA LYS A 7 22.94 45.71 -27.63
C LYS A 7 22.09 44.56 -27.09
N VAL A 8 21.13 44.89 -26.23
CA VAL A 8 19.97 44.06 -25.88
C VAL A 8 18.95 44.19 -27.01
N ALA A 9 18.49 43.06 -27.56
CA ALA A 9 17.35 42.99 -28.48
C ALA A 9 16.17 42.31 -27.75
N PRO A 10 14.93 42.82 -27.88
CA PRO A 10 13.78 42.24 -27.21
C PRO A 10 13.22 41.07 -28.03
N LEU A 11 12.98 39.95 -27.37
CA LEU A 11 12.23 38.83 -27.93
C LEU A 11 10.73 39.19 -27.89
N VAL A 12 10.11 39.31 -29.06
CA VAL A 12 8.66 39.50 -29.22
C VAL A 12 7.98 38.15 -29.03
N LEU A 13 7.23 38.00 -27.93
CA LEU A 13 6.31 36.89 -27.68
C LEU A 13 5.02 37.13 -28.49
N VAL A 14 4.78 36.28 -29.49
CA VAL A 14 3.49 36.19 -30.19
C VAL A 14 2.57 35.32 -29.33
N ALA A 15 1.62 35.95 -28.64
CA ALA A 15 0.54 35.28 -27.94
C ALA A 15 -0.54 34.86 -28.96
N VAL A 16 -0.71 33.55 -29.16
CA VAL A 16 -1.89 33.00 -29.83
C VAL A 16 -2.95 32.76 -28.76
N GLY A 17 -3.92 33.66 -28.69
CA GLY A 17 -5.09 33.53 -27.83
C GLY A 17 -6.08 32.53 -28.43
N VAL A 18 -6.38 31.45 -27.69
CA VAL A 18 -7.54 30.60 -27.94
C VAL A 18 -8.66 31.14 -27.06
N ALA A 19 -9.66 31.76 -27.70
CA ALA A 19 -10.89 32.20 -27.05
C ALA A 19 -11.85 31.00 -26.94
N THR A 20 -12.07 30.50 -25.72
CA THR A 20 -13.20 29.61 -25.42
C THR A 20 -14.33 30.44 -24.81
N ALA A 21 -15.47 30.45 -25.51
CA ALA A 21 -16.67 31.16 -25.12
C ALA A 21 -17.31 30.54 -23.88
N ALA A 22 -17.44 31.32 -22.81
CA ALA A 22 -18.28 31.01 -21.67
C ALA A 22 -19.75 31.25 -22.04
N ALA A 23 -20.53 30.16 -22.19
CA ALA A 23 -21.98 30.23 -22.24
C ALA A 23 -22.51 30.22 -20.80
N ALA A 24 -22.80 31.41 -20.27
CA ALA A 24 -23.65 31.57 -19.10
C ALA A 24 -25.11 31.37 -19.51
N CYS A 25 -25.81 30.43 -18.87
CA CYS A 25 -27.26 30.37 -18.89
C CYS A 25 -27.80 30.59 -17.48
N SER A 26 -28.51 31.71 -17.38
CA SER A 26 -29.21 32.28 -16.24
C SER A 26 -30.29 31.36 -15.68
N SER A 27 -30.46 31.45 -14.37
CA SER A 27 -31.65 31.12 -13.59
C SER A 27 -32.97 31.46 -14.30
N SER A 28 -33.94 30.56 -14.22
CA SER A 28 -35.36 30.83 -14.48
C SER A 28 -36.22 29.98 -13.55
N ASP A 29 -37.02 30.69 -12.77
CA ASP A 29 -38.02 30.32 -11.78
C ASP A 29 -38.68 28.93 -11.84
N ARG A 30 -38.70 28.29 -10.66
CA ARG A 30 -39.66 27.23 -10.31
C ARG A 30 -41.06 27.83 -10.24
N ARG A 31 -41.94 27.48 -11.19
CA ARG A 31 -43.39 27.64 -11.04
C ARG A 31 -44.03 26.29 -10.72
N SER A 32 -44.54 26.20 -9.50
CA SER A 32 -45.57 25.25 -9.08
C SER A 32 -46.82 25.43 -9.95
N GLY A 33 -47.43 24.32 -10.38
CA GLY A 33 -48.64 24.35 -11.19
C GLY A 33 -49.23 22.95 -11.37
N PHE A 34 -49.76 22.36 -10.29
CA PHE A 34 -50.81 21.35 -10.41
C PHE A 34 -52.12 22.10 -10.63
N ASP A 35 -52.53 22.24 -11.89
CA ASP A 35 -53.92 22.47 -12.25
C ASP A 35 -54.39 21.28 -13.09
N ALA A 36 -55.44 20.64 -12.62
CA ALA A 36 -56.08 19.51 -13.27
C ALA A 36 -57.11 20.00 -14.30
N PRO A 37 -57.11 19.46 -15.52
CA PRO A 37 -58.32 19.40 -16.33
C PRO A 37 -58.88 17.97 -16.30
N LYS A 38 -60.15 17.89 -15.90
CA LYS A 38 -61.07 16.83 -16.31
C LYS A 38 -61.15 16.86 -17.84
N ASP A 39 -60.98 15.72 -18.49
CA ASP A 39 -61.99 15.14 -19.38
C ASP A 39 -61.47 13.82 -19.97
N ASP A 40 -62.38 12.86 -20.02
CA ASP A 40 -62.17 11.47 -20.39
C ASP A 40 -61.71 11.30 -21.84
N ALA A 41 -60.57 10.63 -22.03
CA ALA A 41 -60.25 9.93 -23.27
C ALA A 41 -59.55 8.61 -22.90
N GLY A 42 -60.26 7.50 -23.18
CA GLY A 42 -59.81 6.15 -22.85
C GLY A 42 -58.45 5.84 -23.43
N VAL A 43 -57.53 5.44 -22.56
CA VAL A 43 -56.27 4.81 -22.93
C VAL A 43 -56.45 3.32 -22.70
N GLU A 44 -56.44 2.57 -23.79
CA GLU A 44 -56.37 1.11 -23.75
C GLU A 44 -55.20 0.67 -22.87
N ALA A 45 -55.46 -0.34 -22.04
CA ALA A 45 -54.45 -1.00 -21.24
C ALA A 45 -53.39 -1.64 -22.16
N GLY A 46 -52.32 -0.89 -22.43
CA GLY A 46 -51.07 -1.47 -22.91
C GLY A 46 -50.55 -2.47 -21.88
N PRO A 47 -49.85 -3.54 -22.31
CA PRO A 47 -49.42 -4.59 -21.41
C PRO A 47 -48.57 -3.96 -20.31
N ALA A 48 -48.88 -4.31 -19.06
CA ALA A 48 -48.05 -4.00 -17.92
C ALA A 48 -46.59 -4.32 -18.29
N PHE A 49 -45.71 -3.34 -18.16
CA PHE A 49 -44.28 -3.60 -18.09
C PHE A 49 -44.07 -4.44 -16.84
N VAL A 50 -44.18 -5.76 -16.98
CA VAL A 50 -43.53 -6.69 -16.08
C VAL A 50 -42.06 -6.33 -16.23
N GLN A 51 -41.50 -5.74 -15.18
CA GLN A 51 -40.07 -5.59 -15.03
C GLN A 51 -39.53 -7.02 -14.93
N GLY A 52 -39.33 -7.66 -16.09
CA GLY A 52 -38.70 -8.96 -16.16
C GLY A 52 -37.29 -8.75 -15.65
N ASP A 53 -36.97 -9.42 -14.54
CA ASP A 53 -35.60 -9.54 -14.07
C ASP A 53 -34.73 -9.86 -15.28
N ALA A 54 -33.69 -9.04 -15.52
CA ALA A 54 -32.74 -9.34 -16.57
C ALA A 54 -32.25 -10.79 -16.35
N PRO A 55 -32.23 -11.65 -17.38
CA PRO A 55 -31.76 -13.01 -17.22
C PRO A 55 -30.32 -12.95 -16.69
N CYS A 56 -30.04 -13.75 -15.66
CA CYS A 56 -28.69 -13.93 -15.14
C CYS A 56 -27.75 -14.34 -16.30
N VAL A 57 -26.47 -13.97 -16.24
CA VAL A 57 -25.43 -14.52 -17.11
C VAL A 57 -24.42 -15.33 -16.26
N GLY A 58 -23.41 -15.94 -16.90
CA GLY A 58 -22.25 -16.54 -16.23
C GLY A 58 -22.44 -17.24 -14.87
N LEU A 59 -21.60 -16.84 -13.91
CA LEU A 59 -21.53 -17.44 -12.58
C LEU A 59 -22.72 -17.03 -11.69
N GLU A 60 -23.34 -15.88 -11.93
CA GLU A 60 -24.51 -15.49 -11.15
C GLU A 60 -25.70 -16.43 -11.37
N CYS A 61 -25.83 -17.07 -12.54
CA CYS A 61 -26.82 -18.12 -12.78
C CYS A 61 -26.57 -19.40 -11.98
N LYS A 62 -25.34 -19.60 -11.49
CA LYS A 62 -24.96 -20.78 -10.70
C LYS A 62 -25.10 -20.55 -9.20
N ARG A 63 -25.69 -19.41 -8.80
CA ARG A 63 -26.03 -19.11 -7.41
C ARG A 63 -27.36 -19.77 -7.08
N GLU A 64 -27.31 -20.63 -6.08
CA GLU A 64 -28.45 -21.42 -5.68
C GLU A 64 -29.26 -20.72 -4.60
N LYS A 65 -30.59 -20.73 -4.72
CA LYS A 65 -31.50 -20.34 -3.63
C LYS A 65 -31.69 -21.54 -2.71
N CYS A 66 -31.56 -21.31 -1.40
CA CYS A 66 -31.72 -22.33 -0.37
C CYS A 66 -33.10 -22.20 0.29
N ASP A 67 -33.77 -23.34 0.51
CA ASP A 67 -35.17 -23.39 0.97
C ASP A 67 -35.35 -22.82 2.39
N ASP A 68 -34.32 -22.92 3.23
CA ASP A 68 -34.29 -22.43 4.61
C ASP A 68 -33.77 -20.98 4.73
N GLY A 69 -33.46 -20.33 3.62
CA GLY A 69 -32.88 -18.98 3.58
C GLY A 69 -31.39 -18.92 3.89
N SER A 70 -30.70 -20.05 4.05
CA SER A 70 -29.24 -20.10 4.12
C SER A 70 -28.61 -19.70 2.77
N THR A 71 -27.28 -19.56 2.74
CA THR A 71 -26.55 -19.33 1.49
C THR A 71 -25.38 -20.29 1.38
N THR A 72 -25.02 -20.65 0.13
CA THR A 72 -23.72 -21.29 -0.11
C THR A 72 -22.61 -20.31 0.25
N THR A 73 -21.65 -20.76 1.05
CA THR A 73 -20.50 -19.92 1.47
C THR A 73 -19.17 -20.52 1.04
N LEU A 74 -18.19 -19.65 0.76
CA LEU A 74 -16.78 -20.01 0.64
C LEU A 74 -16.01 -19.36 1.79
N THR A 75 -15.38 -20.17 2.64
CA THR A 75 -14.61 -19.71 3.79
C THR A 75 -13.17 -20.14 3.70
N GLY A 76 -12.25 -19.31 4.19
CA GLY A 76 -10.82 -19.60 4.10
C GLY A 76 -9.97 -18.60 4.83
N LYS A 77 -8.66 -18.68 4.60
CA LYS A 77 -7.69 -17.69 5.06
C LYS A 77 -6.76 -17.30 3.93
N VAL A 78 -6.35 -16.03 3.90
CA VAL A 78 -5.30 -15.55 2.98
C VAL A 78 -3.99 -15.39 3.72
N TYR A 79 -2.89 -15.83 3.11
CA TYR A 79 -1.55 -15.81 3.67
C TYR A 79 -0.58 -14.93 2.86
N ASP A 80 0.51 -14.53 3.52
CA ASP A 80 1.73 -14.00 2.90
C ASP A 80 2.26 -14.92 1.77
N PRO A 81 3.14 -14.43 0.88
CA PRO A 81 3.76 -15.25 -0.16
C PRO A 81 4.42 -16.54 0.34
N ALA A 82 4.94 -16.56 1.58
CA ALA A 82 5.49 -17.75 2.22
C ALA A 82 4.42 -18.79 2.65
N GLY A 83 3.15 -18.41 2.73
CA GLY A 83 2.06 -19.27 3.22
C GLY A 83 2.03 -19.44 4.75
N VAL A 84 2.66 -18.55 5.51
CA VAL A 84 2.89 -18.65 6.95
C VAL A 84 1.99 -17.71 7.74
N ASN A 85 2.11 -16.39 7.52
CA ASN A 85 1.36 -15.38 8.28
C ASN A 85 0.05 -15.07 7.56
N ALA A 86 -1.07 -15.17 8.29
CA ALA A 86 -2.38 -14.86 7.73
C ALA A 86 -2.54 -13.33 7.66
N LEU A 87 -3.04 -12.80 6.54
CA LEU A 87 -3.02 -11.37 6.26
C LEU A 87 -4.35 -10.70 6.56
N TYR A 88 -4.29 -9.56 7.24
CA TYR A 88 -5.44 -8.68 7.48
C TYR A 88 -5.73 -7.81 6.26
N ASN A 89 -7.01 -7.48 6.03
CA ASN A 89 -7.45 -6.51 5.03
C ASN A 89 -7.10 -6.86 3.58
N VAL A 90 -7.07 -8.15 3.25
CA VAL A 90 -6.95 -8.63 1.87
C VAL A 90 -8.34 -8.74 1.27
N LEU A 91 -8.53 -8.16 0.08
CA LEU A 91 -9.75 -8.32 -0.71
C LEU A 91 -9.80 -9.73 -1.28
N VAL A 92 -10.91 -10.42 -1.06
CA VAL A 92 -11.24 -11.70 -1.67
C VAL A 92 -12.54 -11.52 -2.46
N TYR A 93 -12.55 -11.86 -3.74
CA TYR A 93 -13.77 -11.74 -4.56
C TYR A 93 -13.84 -12.77 -5.68
N ILE A 94 -15.07 -13.05 -6.12
CA ILE A 94 -15.34 -13.78 -7.37
C ILE A 94 -15.67 -12.71 -8.42
N PRO A 95 -14.93 -12.61 -9.54
CA PRO A 95 -15.27 -11.67 -10.60
C PRO A 95 -16.61 -12.05 -11.23
N GLY A 96 -17.47 -11.06 -11.46
CA GLY A 96 -18.70 -11.19 -12.24
C GLY A 96 -18.45 -11.00 -13.73
N GLY A 97 -19.40 -11.39 -14.58
CA GLY A 97 -19.27 -11.32 -16.04
C GLY A 97 -19.90 -12.53 -16.73
N THR A 98 -19.99 -12.49 -18.06
CA THR A 98 -20.63 -13.55 -18.85
C THR A 98 -19.95 -14.91 -18.70
N ASN A 99 -18.65 -14.92 -18.43
CA ASN A 99 -17.91 -16.10 -18.01
C ASN A 99 -16.97 -15.66 -16.87
N GLY A 100 -16.77 -16.48 -15.85
CA GLY A 100 -15.72 -16.24 -14.83
C GLY A 100 -14.31 -16.14 -15.43
N ASP A 101 -14.15 -16.37 -16.73
CA ASP A 101 -12.91 -16.35 -17.50
C ASP A 101 -12.57 -14.99 -18.13
N ASP A 102 -13.35 -13.94 -17.85
CA ASP A 102 -12.98 -12.60 -18.28
C ASP A 102 -11.58 -12.25 -17.73
N GLU A 103 -10.69 -11.80 -18.61
CA GLU A 103 -9.32 -11.46 -18.26
C GLU A 103 -9.33 -10.30 -17.28
N LEU A 104 -8.60 -10.44 -16.17
CA LEU A 104 -8.48 -9.35 -15.20
C LEU A 104 -7.71 -8.20 -15.85
N PRO A 105 -8.13 -6.94 -15.66
CA PRO A 105 -7.42 -5.81 -16.22
C PRO A 105 -5.98 -5.79 -15.68
N ALA A 106 -5.03 -5.46 -16.55
CA ALA A 106 -3.64 -5.27 -16.16
C ALA A 106 -3.54 -4.21 -15.06
N ILE A 107 -2.71 -4.47 -14.05
CA ILE A 107 -2.40 -3.49 -13.02
C ILE A 107 -1.32 -2.55 -13.59
N PRO A 108 -1.54 -1.22 -13.60
CA PRO A 108 -0.51 -0.29 -14.05
C PRO A 108 0.75 -0.41 -13.19
N GLU A 109 1.92 -0.41 -13.81
CA GLU A 109 3.19 -0.37 -13.09
C GLU A 109 3.55 1.07 -12.68
N GLY A 110 4.25 1.18 -11.55
CA GLY A 110 4.74 2.45 -11.03
C GLY A 110 3.66 3.30 -10.37
N VAL A 111 4.09 4.48 -9.90
CA VAL A 111 3.26 5.31 -9.03
C VAL A 111 1.92 5.65 -9.69
N SER A 112 0.84 5.34 -8.98
CA SER A 112 -0.51 5.64 -9.41
C SER A 112 -1.34 6.06 -8.20
N CYS A 113 -2.20 7.07 -8.42
CA CYS A 113 -3.12 7.56 -7.40
C CYS A 113 -4.29 6.58 -7.24
N GLU A 114 -4.05 5.48 -6.52
CA GLU A 114 -5.04 4.42 -6.30
C GLU A 114 -5.88 4.71 -5.05
N THR A 115 -7.19 4.85 -5.25
CA THR A 115 -8.17 4.91 -4.17
C THR A 115 -8.85 3.54 -4.02
N CYS A 116 -9.40 3.23 -2.85
CA CYS A 116 -9.99 1.90 -2.61
C CYS A 116 -11.17 1.52 -3.50
N ALA A 117 -11.74 2.49 -4.23
CA ALA A 117 -12.80 2.24 -5.21
C ALA A 117 -12.29 1.59 -6.52
N SER A 118 -10.98 1.62 -6.81
CA SER A 118 -10.42 1.10 -8.06
C SER A 118 -9.90 -0.35 -7.99
N VAL A 119 -10.04 -1.03 -6.85
CA VAL A 119 -9.35 -2.31 -6.57
C VAL A 119 -10.17 -3.54 -6.95
N ALA A 120 -11.51 -3.48 -6.85
CA ALA A 120 -12.38 -4.60 -7.20
C ALA A 120 -12.94 -4.45 -8.63
N VAL A 121 -12.78 -5.48 -9.45
CA VAL A 121 -13.25 -5.48 -10.85
C VAL A 121 -14.56 -6.25 -10.91
N ASN A 122 -15.68 -5.51 -10.98
CA ASN A 122 -17.04 -6.05 -11.15
C ASN A 122 -17.32 -7.29 -10.27
N PRO A 123 -17.15 -7.22 -8.94
CA PRO A 123 -17.25 -8.39 -8.09
C PRO A 123 -18.68 -8.94 -8.07
N LEU A 124 -18.84 -10.25 -8.31
CA LEU A 124 -20.11 -10.94 -8.06
C LEU A 124 -20.41 -10.98 -6.56
N VAL A 125 -19.37 -11.27 -5.77
CA VAL A 125 -19.34 -11.28 -4.30
C VAL A 125 -17.93 -10.93 -3.84
N SER A 126 -17.82 -10.22 -2.72
CA SER A 126 -16.54 -9.78 -2.15
C SER A 126 -16.55 -9.81 -0.63
N ALA A 127 -15.36 -9.95 -0.03
CA ALA A 127 -15.12 -9.84 1.40
C ALA A 127 -13.70 -9.31 1.65
N LEU A 128 -13.44 -8.82 2.87
CA LEU A 128 -12.10 -8.52 3.37
C LEU A 128 -11.71 -9.54 4.43
N THR A 129 -10.43 -9.88 4.51
CA THR A 129 -9.93 -10.75 5.57
C THR A 129 -9.87 -10.03 6.92
N ASP A 130 -10.23 -10.74 7.99
CA ASP A 130 -10.15 -10.27 9.38
C ASP A 130 -8.72 -10.33 9.94
N THR A 131 -8.54 -10.01 11.24
CA THR A 131 -7.22 -10.00 11.89
C THR A 131 -6.61 -11.39 12.07
N GLN A 132 -7.40 -12.45 11.88
CA GLN A 132 -6.94 -13.83 11.79
C GLN A 132 -6.70 -14.28 10.34
N GLY A 133 -6.82 -13.35 9.38
CA GLY A 133 -6.71 -13.52 7.95
C GLY A 133 -7.86 -14.30 7.33
N ALA A 134 -8.98 -14.47 8.03
CA ALA A 134 -10.12 -15.25 7.59
C ALA A 134 -11.11 -14.42 6.78
N PHE A 135 -11.75 -15.05 5.80
CA PHE A 135 -12.82 -14.45 4.99
C PHE A 135 -14.02 -15.40 4.88
N THR A 136 -15.18 -14.81 4.59
CA THR A 136 -16.41 -15.51 4.20
C THR A 136 -17.01 -14.80 3.00
N LEU A 137 -17.10 -15.48 1.86
CA LEU A 137 -17.92 -15.05 0.74
C LEU A 137 -19.30 -15.71 0.85
N GLU A 138 -20.35 -14.89 0.88
CA GLU A 138 -21.73 -15.37 0.98
C GLU A 138 -22.40 -15.44 -0.39
N ASN A 139 -23.32 -16.39 -0.55
CA ASN A 139 -24.09 -16.58 -1.77
C ASN A 139 -23.19 -16.72 -3.02
N VAL A 140 -22.18 -17.60 -2.92
CA VAL A 140 -21.26 -17.97 -4.01
C VAL A 140 -21.91 -18.97 -4.98
N PRO A 141 -21.45 -19.05 -6.24
CA PRO A 141 -21.89 -20.09 -7.18
C PRO A 141 -21.49 -21.50 -6.72
N VAL A 142 -22.27 -22.50 -7.11
CA VAL A 142 -21.94 -23.93 -6.96
C VAL A 142 -21.45 -24.45 -8.31
N ASP A 143 -20.15 -24.63 -8.46
CA ASP A 143 -19.54 -24.99 -9.73
C ASP A 143 -18.14 -25.56 -9.55
N LYS A 144 -17.59 -26.11 -10.64
CA LYS A 144 -16.16 -26.41 -10.73
C LYS A 144 -15.39 -25.22 -11.26
N ASP A 145 -14.10 -25.18 -10.93
CA ASP A 145 -13.16 -24.21 -11.47
C ASP A 145 -13.60 -22.74 -11.29
N VAL A 146 -14.23 -22.41 -10.16
CA VAL A 146 -14.67 -21.06 -9.84
C VAL A 146 -13.44 -20.14 -9.66
N PRO A 147 -13.34 -19.02 -10.39
CA PRO A 147 -12.27 -18.05 -10.21
C PRO A 147 -12.46 -17.28 -8.89
N VAL A 148 -11.41 -17.22 -8.08
CA VAL A 148 -11.36 -16.41 -6.88
C VAL A 148 -10.11 -15.57 -6.91
N VAL A 149 -10.27 -14.26 -6.76
CA VAL A 149 -9.16 -13.31 -6.74
C VAL A 149 -8.89 -12.88 -5.31
N ILE A 150 -7.62 -12.91 -4.92
CA ILE A 150 -7.12 -12.32 -3.69
C ILE A 150 -6.23 -11.13 -4.04
N GLN A 151 -6.42 -9.99 -3.38
CA GLN A 151 -5.71 -8.77 -3.74
C GLN A 151 -5.50 -7.83 -2.55
N ILE A 152 -4.30 -7.27 -2.44
CA ILE A 152 -3.99 -6.13 -1.58
C ILE A 152 -3.10 -5.15 -2.35
N GLY A 153 -3.65 -3.96 -2.63
CA GLY A 153 -3.04 -3.02 -3.57
C GLY A 153 -2.79 -3.67 -4.93
N LYS A 154 -1.53 -3.62 -5.38
CA LYS A 154 -1.06 -4.19 -6.64
C LYS A 154 -0.60 -5.66 -6.53
N TRP A 155 -0.66 -6.25 -5.34
CA TRP A 155 -0.38 -7.66 -5.14
C TRP A 155 -1.65 -8.46 -5.39
N ARG A 156 -1.73 -9.20 -6.50
CA ARG A 156 -2.96 -9.87 -6.94
C ARG A 156 -2.71 -11.30 -7.39
N ARG A 157 -3.55 -12.22 -6.94
CA ARG A 157 -3.57 -13.61 -7.40
C ARG A 157 -4.95 -14.02 -7.85
N ARG A 158 -5.04 -14.69 -8.99
CA ARG A 158 -6.23 -15.43 -9.41
C ARG A 158 -6.04 -16.92 -9.13
N LEU A 159 -7.00 -17.50 -8.43
CA LEU A 159 -7.05 -18.91 -8.04
C LEU A 159 -8.31 -19.55 -8.62
N THR A 160 -8.29 -20.86 -8.78
CA THR A 160 -9.41 -21.64 -9.31
C THR A 160 -9.79 -22.69 -8.28
N ILE A 161 -11.06 -22.72 -7.87
CA ILE A 161 -11.54 -23.60 -6.79
C ILE A 161 -12.87 -24.28 -7.13
N ASP A 162 -13.00 -25.54 -6.72
CA ASP A 162 -14.28 -26.25 -6.76
C ASP A 162 -15.16 -25.85 -5.55
N ILE A 163 -16.41 -25.51 -5.82
CA ILE A 163 -17.43 -25.23 -4.80
C ILE A 163 -18.55 -26.28 -4.94
N PRO A 164 -18.37 -27.51 -4.41
CA PRO A 164 -19.27 -28.63 -4.68
C PRO A 164 -20.51 -28.68 -3.78
N LYS A 165 -20.49 -28.04 -2.61
CA LYS A 165 -21.60 -28.11 -1.65
C LYS A 165 -22.54 -26.93 -1.86
N LYS A 166 -23.80 -27.23 -2.14
CA LYS A 166 -24.88 -26.26 -2.23
C LYS A 166 -25.45 -25.97 -0.84
N CYS A 167 -25.76 -24.70 -0.55
CA CYS A 167 -26.41 -24.26 0.70
C CYS A 167 -25.65 -24.59 1.98
N GLU A 168 -24.33 -24.76 1.88
CA GLU A 168 -23.46 -25.13 2.98
C GLU A 168 -22.11 -24.42 2.87
N GLU A 169 -21.27 -24.60 3.90
CA GLU A 169 -19.88 -24.12 3.92
C GLU A 169 -18.97 -24.96 3.02
N ASN A 170 -18.32 -24.28 2.08
CA ASN A 170 -17.18 -24.78 1.32
C ASN A 170 -15.91 -24.16 1.89
N LYS A 171 -15.02 -24.99 2.44
CA LYS A 171 -13.83 -24.52 3.15
C LYS A 171 -12.58 -24.69 2.28
N VAL A 172 -11.86 -23.60 2.08
CA VAL A 172 -10.55 -23.60 1.43
C VAL A 172 -9.51 -24.25 2.37
N PRO A 173 -8.72 -25.23 1.89
CA PRO A 173 -7.59 -25.76 2.64
C PRO A 173 -6.57 -24.69 3.02
N LYS A 174 -5.86 -24.90 4.14
CA LYS A 174 -4.83 -23.97 4.60
C LYS A 174 -3.67 -23.93 3.60
N GLY A 175 -3.26 -22.73 3.21
CA GLY A 175 -2.07 -22.48 2.38
C GLY A 175 -2.38 -22.37 0.88
N ASP A 176 -3.57 -22.78 0.44
CA ASP A 176 -3.98 -22.67 -0.97
C ASP A 176 -4.14 -21.19 -1.37
N PHE A 177 -4.68 -20.39 -0.46
CA PHE A 177 -4.89 -18.96 -0.65
C PHE A 177 -3.72 -18.19 -0.02
N ARG A 178 -2.70 -17.94 -0.84
CA ARG A 178 -1.57 -17.07 -0.52
C ARG A 178 -1.28 -16.12 -1.66
N LEU A 179 -0.79 -14.93 -1.33
CA LEU A 179 -0.30 -13.98 -2.33
C LEU A 179 0.83 -14.60 -3.18
N PRO A 180 1.03 -14.16 -4.44
CA PRO A 180 2.08 -14.68 -5.32
C PRO A 180 3.47 -14.42 -4.74
N ARG A 181 4.37 -15.38 -4.93
CA ARG A 181 5.79 -15.24 -4.55
C ARG A 181 6.66 -14.66 -5.67
N ASN A 182 6.17 -14.73 -6.90
CA ASN A 182 6.84 -14.29 -8.12
C ASN A 182 5.80 -13.94 -9.20
N GLY A 183 6.24 -13.25 -10.25
CA GLY A 183 5.37 -12.78 -11.34
C GLY A 183 4.70 -13.88 -12.15
N SER A 184 5.16 -15.14 -12.04
CA SER A 184 4.51 -16.27 -12.71
C SER A 184 3.24 -16.76 -11.99
N GLU A 185 3.07 -16.39 -10.72
CA GLU A 185 1.90 -16.78 -9.92
C GLU A 185 0.80 -15.72 -9.89
N GLY A 186 1.11 -14.48 -10.29
CA GLY A 186 0.20 -13.34 -10.25
C GLY A 186 0.95 -12.01 -10.30
N ASP A 187 0.23 -10.91 -10.12
CA ASP A 187 0.79 -9.57 -10.14
C ASP A 187 1.47 -9.23 -8.80
N MET A 188 2.57 -8.49 -8.88
CA MET A 188 3.33 -7.98 -7.74
C MET A 188 3.64 -6.48 -7.93
N PRO A 189 3.69 -5.69 -6.86
CA PRO A 189 4.15 -4.31 -6.95
C PRO A 189 5.63 -4.25 -7.35
N HIS A 190 6.00 -3.25 -8.14
CA HIS A 190 7.38 -2.84 -8.37
C HIS A 190 7.91 -2.12 -7.14
N ILE A 191 8.88 -2.73 -6.47
CA ILE A 191 9.46 -2.23 -5.22
C ILE A 191 10.90 -1.82 -5.49
N ALA A 192 11.23 -0.55 -5.28
CA ALA A 192 12.61 -0.13 -5.07
C ALA A 192 12.95 -0.29 -3.58
N VAL A 193 14.03 -1.01 -3.28
CA VAL A 193 14.50 -1.19 -1.90
C VAL A 193 15.98 -0.87 -1.82
N THR A 194 16.40 -0.18 -0.76
CA THR A 194 17.84 0.02 -0.52
C THR A 194 18.37 -0.99 0.47
N ALA A 195 19.53 -1.58 0.20
CA ALA A 195 20.31 -2.31 1.17
C ALA A 195 21.12 -1.30 2.00
N GLY A 196 20.97 -1.31 3.32
CA GLY A 196 21.64 -0.36 4.21
C GLY A 196 22.81 -1.01 4.98
N GLY A 197 23.76 -0.20 5.43
CA GLY A 197 24.84 -0.68 6.28
C GLY A 197 24.41 -1.15 7.67
N CYS A 198 23.22 -0.75 8.14
CA CYS A 198 22.69 -1.08 9.46
C CYS A 198 21.32 -1.76 9.42
N ASP A 199 20.74 -1.92 8.23
CA ASP A 199 19.41 -2.51 8.06
C ASP A 199 19.24 -3.08 6.64
N ALA A 200 18.32 -4.02 6.47
CA ALA A 200 18.13 -4.77 5.21
C ALA A 200 16.65 -5.11 4.99
N LEU A 201 15.86 -4.16 4.47
CA LEU A 201 14.45 -4.37 4.15
C LEU A 201 14.22 -5.36 3.00
N GLU A 202 15.20 -5.56 2.12
CA GLU A 202 15.19 -6.62 1.12
C GLU A 202 15.12 -8.01 1.77
N CYS A 203 15.75 -8.18 2.94
CA CYS A 203 15.64 -9.40 3.72
C CYS A 203 14.24 -9.59 4.34
N LEU A 204 13.50 -8.50 4.63
CA LEU A 204 12.10 -8.59 5.04
C LEU A 204 11.26 -9.18 3.90
N LEU A 205 11.40 -8.66 2.67
CA LEU A 205 10.65 -9.13 1.51
C LEU A 205 10.91 -10.62 1.22
N ARG A 206 12.17 -11.05 1.35
CA ARG A 206 12.53 -12.46 1.22
C ARG A 206 11.89 -13.32 2.30
N GLY A 207 11.89 -12.84 3.54
CA GLY A 207 11.26 -13.53 4.67
C GLY A 207 9.72 -13.59 4.57
N ILE A 208 9.08 -12.55 4.00
CA ILE A 208 7.65 -12.53 3.61
C ILE A 208 7.34 -13.61 2.56
N GLY A 209 8.36 -13.99 1.78
CA GLY A 209 8.35 -15.13 0.88
C GLY A 209 8.43 -14.78 -0.60
N VAL A 210 8.89 -13.57 -0.94
CA VAL A 210 9.25 -13.23 -2.32
C VAL A 210 10.37 -14.17 -2.78
N ASP A 211 10.24 -14.71 -3.99
CA ASP A 211 11.21 -15.61 -4.60
C ASP A 211 12.54 -14.87 -4.83
N ASP A 212 13.68 -15.54 -4.59
CA ASP A 212 15.01 -14.94 -4.73
C ASP A 212 15.26 -14.46 -6.18
N GLU A 213 14.54 -15.01 -7.17
CA GLU A 213 14.59 -14.61 -8.58
C GLU A 213 13.94 -13.25 -8.88
N GLU A 214 13.10 -12.74 -7.99
CA GLU A 214 12.44 -11.43 -8.15
C GLU A 214 13.33 -10.25 -7.72
N PHE A 215 14.43 -10.53 -7.02
CA PHE A 215 15.37 -9.51 -6.57
C PHE A 215 16.39 -9.21 -7.66
N VAL A 216 16.48 -7.97 -8.10
CA VAL A 216 17.33 -7.55 -9.21
C VAL A 216 18.11 -6.28 -8.85
N PRO A 217 19.29 -6.04 -9.43
CA PRO A 217 20.04 -4.83 -9.15
C PRO A 217 19.44 -3.61 -9.85
N GLY A 218 19.30 -2.51 -9.10
CA GLY A 218 18.97 -1.18 -9.61
C GLY A 218 17.77 -1.14 -10.57
N HIS A 219 17.90 -0.38 -11.66
CA HIS A 219 16.84 -0.23 -12.67
C HIS A 219 16.78 -1.36 -13.71
N SER A 220 17.10 -2.61 -13.32
CA SER A 220 16.82 -3.79 -14.15
C SER A 220 15.37 -3.74 -14.70
N THR A 221 15.12 -4.36 -15.85
CA THR A 221 13.76 -4.50 -16.41
C THR A 221 13.13 -5.85 -16.08
N ASP A 222 13.90 -6.75 -15.47
CA ASP A 222 13.42 -8.04 -14.97
C ASP A 222 13.06 -7.92 -13.49
N GLY A 223 12.28 -8.87 -12.96
CA GLY A 223 11.92 -8.95 -11.55
C GLY A 223 10.97 -7.84 -11.10
N HIS A 224 10.63 -7.85 -9.80
CA HIS A 224 9.75 -6.85 -9.18
C HIS A 224 10.38 -6.18 -7.94
N VAL A 225 11.52 -6.67 -7.44
CA VAL A 225 12.22 -6.09 -6.29
C VAL A 225 13.59 -5.58 -6.73
N HIS A 226 13.70 -4.27 -6.86
CA HIS A 226 14.86 -3.57 -7.39
C HIS A 226 15.72 -3.06 -6.24
N VAL A 227 16.87 -3.69 -6.05
CA VAL A 227 17.75 -3.40 -4.91
C VAL A 227 18.84 -2.41 -5.30
N PHE A 228 18.93 -1.32 -4.54
CA PHE A 228 19.98 -0.31 -4.63
C PHE A 228 20.87 -0.37 -3.40
N ASN A 229 22.17 -0.13 -3.51
CA ASN A 229 23.05 -0.06 -2.35
C ASN A 229 22.97 1.35 -1.72
N GLY A 230 22.49 1.40 -0.48
CA GLY A 230 22.70 2.53 0.41
C GLY A 230 24.12 2.56 0.96
N GLN A 231 24.48 3.63 1.65
CA GLN A 231 25.79 3.76 2.30
C GLN A 231 26.02 2.59 3.27
N GLY A 232 27.14 1.89 3.08
CA GLY A 232 27.54 0.72 3.87
C GLY A 232 26.77 -0.56 3.56
N GLY A 233 25.75 -0.51 2.69
CA GLY A 233 25.02 -1.69 2.22
C GLY A 233 25.83 -2.45 1.17
N ASN A 234 25.64 -3.77 1.13
CA ASN A 234 26.28 -4.64 0.16
C ASN A 234 25.31 -5.72 -0.32
N PHE A 235 24.46 -5.36 -1.28
CA PHE A 235 23.67 -6.31 -2.04
C PHE A 235 24.46 -6.78 -3.27
N PRO A 236 24.84 -8.07 -3.36
CA PRO A 236 25.64 -8.57 -4.47
C PRO A 236 24.84 -8.81 -5.77
N GLY A 237 23.55 -8.47 -5.82
CA GLY A 237 22.62 -8.96 -6.84
C GLY A 237 21.96 -10.28 -6.42
N ALA A 238 20.83 -10.64 -7.03
CA ALA A 238 20.39 -12.04 -6.95
C ALA A 238 21.38 -12.95 -7.69
N PRO A 239 21.57 -14.21 -7.24
CA PRO A 239 22.48 -15.17 -7.84
C PRO A 239 22.32 -15.38 -9.36
N LYS A 240 21.13 -15.08 -9.91
CA LYS A 240 20.84 -15.19 -11.36
C LYS A 240 21.08 -13.91 -12.17
N ALA A 241 21.05 -12.73 -11.54
CA ALA A 241 21.06 -11.44 -12.24
C ALA A 241 22.46 -10.88 -12.52
N GLY A 242 23.53 -11.53 -12.02
CA GLY A 242 24.90 -11.13 -12.29
C GLY A 242 25.24 -9.73 -11.77
N GLY A 243 24.78 -9.38 -10.56
CA GLY A 243 24.97 -8.06 -9.99
C GLY A 243 26.45 -7.66 -9.90
N ASP A 244 26.79 -6.53 -10.51
CA ASP A 244 28.04 -5.82 -10.23
C ASP A 244 27.85 -5.00 -8.95
N THR A 245 28.59 -5.37 -7.90
CA THR A 245 28.55 -4.74 -6.58
C THR A 245 29.16 -3.34 -6.57
N ALA A 246 29.81 -2.92 -7.68
CA ALA A 246 30.58 -1.69 -7.72
C ALA A 246 29.74 -0.40 -7.90
N ASN A 247 28.47 -0.47 -8.31
CA ASN A 247 27.62 0.70 -8.52
C ASN A 247 26.13 0.34 -8.63
N PRO A 248 25.40 0.37 -7.51
CA PRO A 248 24.24 1.26 -7.50
C PRO A 248 24.14 2.00 -6.17
N LEU A 249 24.58 3.26 -6.11
CA LEU A 249 24.26 4.12 -4.97
C LEU A 249 22.78 4.48 -5.06
N GLY A 250 22.05 4.49 -3.94
CA GLY A 250 20.64 4.94 -3.91
C GLY A 250 20.41 6.34 -4.51
N GLY A 251 21.46 7.15 -4.70
CA GLY A 251 21.42 8.38 -5.50
C GLY A 251 20.87 8.21 -6.92
N GLU A 252 21.04 7.05 -7.57
CA GLU A 252 20.44 6.78 -8.89
C GLU A 252 18.91 6.68 -8.81
N LEU A 253 18.39 6.20 -7.70
CA LEU A 253 16.96 6.09 -7.43
C LEU A 253 16.36 7.45 -7.05
N TRP A 254 16.86 8.08 -5.99
CA TRP A 254 16.15 9.17 -5.33
C TRP A 254 16.52 10.57 -5.81
N ASN A 255 17.58 10.76 -6.63
CA ASN A 255 17.91 12.09 -7.15
C ASN A 255 16.95 12.57 -8.27
N ASP A 256 16.07 11.70 -8.76
CA ASP A 256 15.14 11.98 -9.86
C ASP A 256 13.75 11.41 -9.54
N SER A 257 12.74 12.29 -9.45
CA SER A 257 11.36 11.87 -9.18
C SER A 257 10.78 11.00 -10.30
N ALA A 258 11.28 11.13 -11.54
CA ALA A 258 10.87 10.26 -12.63
C ALA A 258 11.41 8.82 -12.49
N GLN A 259 12.55 8.62 -11.81
CA GLN A 259 13.01 7.27 -11.45
C GLN A 259 12.16 6.70 -10.31
N LEU A 260 11.90 7.49 -9.25
CA LEU A 260 11.02 7.08 -8.15
C LEU A 260 9.61 6.69 -8.67
N ALA A 261 9.06 7.46 -9.62
CA ALA A 261 7.73 7.23 -10.18
C ALA A 261 7.58 5.89 -10.92
N LYS A 262 8.67 5.20 -11.27
CA LYS A 262 8.60 3.85 -11.85
C LYS A 262 8.24 2.77 -10.84
N TYR A 263 8.31 3.09 -9.55
CA TYR A 263 8.08 2.14 -8.47
C TYR A 263 6.75 2.42 -7.77
N ASP A 264 6.09 1.35 -7.36
CA ASP A 264 4.89 1.39 -6.53
C ASP A 264 5.23 1.67 -5.06
N MET A 265 6.39 1.19 -4.63
CA MET A 265 6.90 1.36 -3.28
C MET A 265 8.41 1.58 -3.26
N VAL A 266 8.84 2.48 -2.38
CA VAL A 266 10.24 2.78 -2.10
C VAL A 266 10.52 2.45 -0.64
N MET A 267 11.36 1.45 -0.40
CA MET A 267 11.77 0.96 0.92
C MET A 267 13.21 1.37 1.20
N LEU A 268 13.44 2.03 2.33
CA LEU A 268 14.66 2.79 2.62
C LEU A 268 15.29 2.26 3.91
N SER A 269 16.25 1.34 3.77
CA SER A 269 16.92 0.67 4.88
C SER A 269 18.05 1.51 5.47
N CYS A 270 18.05 1.69 6.78
CA CYS A 270 19.03 2.47 7.54
C CYS A 270 20.49 2.23 7.14
N GLU A 271 21.19 3.34 6.86
CA GLU A 271 22.57 3.36 6.38
C GLU A 271 23.60 3.73 7.47
N CYS A 272 23.28 3.44 8.74
CA CYS A 272 24.10 3.82 9.91
C CYS A 272 24.33 5.32 10.12
N GLY A 273 23.68 6.17 9.33
CA GLY A 273 23.71 7.62 9.43
C GLY A 273 22.70 8.23 8.47
N GLU A 274 22.37 9.52 8.65
CA GLU A 274 21.43 10.21 7.74
C GLU A 274 22.02 10.37 6.33
N ASN A 275 23.36 10.39 6.22
CA ASN A 275 24.11 10.55 4.96
C ASN A 275 23.58 11.71 4.10
N ASN A 276 23.32 12.85 4.73
CA ASN A 276 22.65 14.00 4.12
C ASN A 276 23.29 14.48 2.81
N GLY A 277 24.62 14.37 2.68
CA GLY A 277 25.35 14.72 1.46
C GLY A 277 24.85 13.98 0.20
N ASN A 278 24.40 12.72 0.31
CA ASN A 278 23.85 11.95 -0.82
C ASN A 278 22.32 12.07 -0.99
N LYS A 279 21.68 12.95 -0.20
CA LYS A 279 20.21 13.18 -0.18
C LYS A 279 19.86 14.66 -0.37
N GLY A 280 20.63 15.40 -1.16
CA GLY A 280 20.30 16.79 -1.48
C GLY A 280 20.83 17.84 -0.50
N GLY A 281 21.94 17.56 0.20
CA GLY A 281 22.76 18.59 0.85
C GLY A 281 23.20 18.27 2.28
N GLU A 282 24.39 18.76 2.66
CA GLU A 282 25.02 18.52 3.98
C GLU A 282 24.37 19.30 5.13
N THR A 283 23.74 20.45 4.85
CA THR A 283 23.15 21.34 5.86
C THR A 283 21.69 21.70 5.55
N GLY A 284 20.79 21.51 6.51
CA GLY A 284 19.46 22.12 6.52
C GLY A 284 18.46 21.61 5.46
N HIS A 285 17.37 22.38 5.32
CA HIS A 285 16.22 22.14 4.45
C HIS A 285 16.44 22.67 3.03
N GLU A 286 17.64 22.48 2.46
CA GLU A 286 17.95 22.98 1.12
C GLU A 286 17.04 22.34 0.06
N LEU A 287 16.45 23.20 -0.78
CA LEU A 287 15.34 22.91 -1.71
C LEU A 287 15.74 22.16 -3.00
N THR A 288 16.83 21.38 -3.03
CA THR A 288 17.31 20.82 -4.31
C THR A 288 17.74 19.36 -4.24
N GLY A 289 17.31 18.59 -5.25
CA GLY A 289 17.72 17.20 -5.49
C GLY A 289 16.78 16.18 -4.85
N ALA A 290 17.35 15.21 -4.12
CA ALA A 290 16.66 13.99 -3.73
C ALA A 290 15.48 14.15 -2.77
N ARG A 291 15.58 15.03 -1.75
CA ARG A 291 14.50 15.20 -0.77
C ARG A 291 13.24 15.82 -1.39
N GLN A 292 13.40 16.72 -2.36
CA GLN A 292 12.27 17.23 -3.13
C GLN A 292 11.64 16.11 -3.96
N ALA A 293 12.45 15.32 -4.66
CA ALA A 293 11.96 14.19 -5.45
C ALA A 293 11.19 13.16 -4.61
N MET A 294 11.63 12.88 -3.39
CA MET A 294 10.93 11.99 -2.46
C MET A 294 9.57 12.55 -2.00
N TRP A 295 9.49 13.86 -1.74
CA TRP A 295 8.23 14.53 -1.44
C TRP A 295 7.28 14.52 -2.65
N ASP A 296 7.78 14.82 -3.85
CA ASP A 296 7.00 14.77 -5.09
C ASP A 296 6.46 13.35 -5.32
N TYR A 297 7.30 12.33 -5.19
CA TYR A 297 6.92 10.93 -5.32
C TYR A 297 5.78 10.54 -4.38
N ALA A 298 5.88 10.88 -3.09
CA ALA A 298 4.81 10.61 -2.14
C ALA A 298 3.49 11.28 -2.57
N ASN A 299 3.55 12.54 -3.00
CA ASN A 299 2.35 13.29 -3.42
C ASN A 299 1.77 12.84 -4.76
N MET A 300 2.52 12.13 -5.59
CA MET A 300 2.03 11.48 -6.81
C MET A 300 1.25 10.18 -6.54
N GLY A 301 1.25 9.69 -5.30
CA GLY A 301 0.67 8.40 -4.92
C GLY A 301 1.70 7.40 -4.41
N GLY A 302 2.95 7.79 -4.25
CA GLY A 302 4.04 6.90 -3.87
C GLY A 302 3.84 6.29 -2.48
N ARG A 303 4.36 5.07 -2.30
CA ARG A 303 4.48 4.41 -1.00
C ARG A 303 5.91 4.49 -0.51
N ILE A 304 6.12 4.99 0.71
CA ILE A 304 7.45 5.09 1.33
C ILE A 304 7.49 4.26 2.61
N PHE A 305 8.47 3.38 2.73
CA PHE A 305 8.82 2.71 3.98
C PHE A 305 10.23 3.14 4.38
N ALA A 306 10.39 3.89 5.46
CA ALA A 306 11.71 4.35 5.92
C ALA A 306 12.06 3.80 7.30
N THR A 307 13.31 3.36 7.50
CA THR A 307 13.80 2.96 8.82
C THR A 307 14.85 3.92 9.39
N HIS A 308 14.78 4.16 10.69
CA HIS A 308 15.74 4.91 11.51
C HIS A 308 16.32 6.17 10.84
N PHE A 309 17.58 6.17 10.39
CA PHE A 309 18.20 7.38 9.83
C PHE A 309 17.60 7.86 8.50
N HIS A 310 16.76 7.05 7.85
CA HIS A 310 15.93 7.52 6.75
C HIS A 310 14.75 8.41 7.20
N SER A 311 14.61 8.69 8.51
CA SER A 311 13.84 9.83 9.01
C SER A 311 14.25 11.16 8.37
N THR A 312 15.50 11.28 7.88
CA THR A 312 16.01 12.45 7.16
C THR A 312 15.13 12.89 5.98
N TRP A 313 14.42 11.96 5.32
CA TRP A 313 13.50 12.29 4.22
C TRP A 313 12.33 13.16 4.69
N PHE A 314 11.93 13.03 5.95
CA PHE A 314 10.85 13.80 6.57
C PHE A 314 11.42 14.96 7.38
N LYS A 315 12.28 14.66 8.35
CA LYS A 315 12.92 15.61 9.27
C LYS A 315 13.65 16.74 8.55
N ASN A 316 14.41 16.42 7.51
CA ASN A 316 15.19 17.40 6.74
C ASN A 316 14.56 17.70 5.39
N SER A 317 13.29 17.32 5.16
CA SER A 317 12.55 17.66 3.94
C SER A 317 12.65 19.16 3.66
N PRO A 318 12.72 19.59 2.39
CA PRO A 318 12.60 21.02 2.06
C PRO A 318 11.17 21.55 2.25
N GLN A 319 10.19 20.67 2.44
CA GLN A 319 8.79 21.00 2.62
C GLN A 319 8.40 20.92 4.09
N VAL A 320 7.81 21.99 4.61
CA VAL A 320 7.46 22.15 6.03
C VAL A 320 6.44 21.10 6.49
N ASP A 321 5.54 20.68 5.61
CA ASP A 321 4.51 19.68 5.91
C ASP A 321 5.12 18.33 6.33
N PHE A 322 6.20 17.89 5.67
CA PHE A 322 6.95 16.68 6.04
C PHE A 322 7.80 16.88 7.29
N GLN A 323 8.39 18.05 7.49
CA GLN A 323 9.19 18.34 8.70
C GLN A 323 8.32 18.23 9.96
N MET A 324 7.07 18.69 9.87
CA MET A 324 6.15 18.85 10.99
C MET A 324 5.42 17.57 11.39
N VAL A 325 5.53 16.46 10.64
CA VAL A 325 4.83 15.19 10.97
C VAL A 325 5.26 14.59 12.31
N ALA A 326 6.45 14.92 12.80
CA ALA A 326 6.94 14.41 14.07
C ALA A 326 7.83 15.41 14.82
N ASN A 327 7.96 15.18 16.12
CA ASN A 327 8.87 15.90 17.00
C ASN A 327 10.17 15.10 17.15
N TRP A 328 11.15 15.43 16.32
CA TRP A 328 12.42 14.72 16.19
C TRP A 328 13.39 15.03 17.35
N ASN A 329 14.07 13.99 17.83
CA ASN A 329 15.10 14.11 18.86
C ASN A 329 16.48 14.29 18.22
N THR A 330 17.39 14.93 18.96
CA THR A 330 18.78 15.17 18.53
C THR A 330 19.74 14.04 18.93
N VAL A 331 19.33 13.16 19.85
CA VAL A 331 20.12 12.01 20.31
C VAL A 331 19.21 10.80 20.34
N ALA A 332 19.58 9.75 19.62
CA ALA A 332 18.93 8.45 19.67
C ALA A 332 19.72 7.52 20.60
N SER A 333 19.03 6.87 21.54
CA SER A 333 19.58 5.71 22.26
C SER A 333 18.86 4.45 21.80
N SER A 334 19.59 3.32 21.74
CA SER A 334 19.01 2.02 21.41
C SER A 334 18.60 1.28 22.68
N SER A 335 17.44 0.61 22.64
CA SER A 335 16.98 -0.22 23.75
C SER A 335 16.14 -1.41 23.30
N ASN A 336 16.26 -2.50 24.06
CA ASN A 336 15.42 -3.68 23.91
C ASN A 336 14.35 -3.63 25.00
N SER A 337 13.08 -3.63 24.62
CA SER A 337 11.99 -3.48 25.57
C SER A 337 10.67 -4.03 25.04
N THR A 338 9.65 -3.98 25.88
CA THR A 338 8.26 -4.23 25.49
C THR A 338 7.56 -2.89 25.28
N TYR A 339 6.94 -2.76 24.12
CA TYR A 339 6.27 -1.56 23.64
C TYR A 339 4.76 -1.76 23.58
N ASP A 340 4.03 -0.65 23.60
CA ASP A 340 2.58 -0.59 23.47
C ASP A 340 2.19 -0.40 22.01
N VAL A 341 1.20 -1.17 21.56
CA VAL A 341 0.46 -0.87 20.33
C VAL A 341 -0.53 0.24 20.64
N VAL A 342 -0.56 1.26 19.79
CA VAL A 342 -1.49 2.38 19.90
C VAL A 342 -2.83 1.94 19.33
N GLU A 343 -3.89 1.97 20.15
CA GLU A 343 -5.26 1.58 19.75
C GLU A 343 -6.26 2.76 19.80
N SER A 344 -5.75 3.97 20.00
CA SER A 344 -6.55 5.20 20.03
C SER A 344 -5.81 6.34 19.32
N MET A 345 -6.58 7.18 18.63
CA MET A 345 -6.10 8.39 17.98
C MET A 345 -5.75 9.47 19.02
N ALA A 346 -5.06 10.53 18.62
CA ALA A 346 -4.69 11.63 19.52
C ALA A 346 -5.90 12.40 20.09
N ASP A 347 -7.03 12.41 19.39
CA ASP A 347 -8.30 13.01 19.85
C ASP A 347 -9.09 12.07 20.79
N GLY A 348 -8.56 10.88 21.10
CA GLY A 348 -9.18 9.87 21.95
C GLY A 348 -10.18 8.96 21.23
N SER A 349 -10.41 9.14 19.93
CA SER A 349 -11.24 8.20 19.16
C SER A 349 -10.55 6.84 19.03
N ALA A 350 -11.32 5.81 18.68
CA ALA A 350 -10.74 4.51 18.34
C ALA A 350 -9.78 4.64 17.15
N PHE A 351 -8.69 3.87 17.18
CA PHE A 351 -7.81 3.65 16.03
C PHE A 351 -7.98 2.20 15.54
N PRO A 352 -8.89 1.94 14.59
CA PRO A 352 -9.24 0.57 14.17
C PRO A 352 -8.05 -0.25 13.69
N LYS A 353 -7.15 0.34 12.90
CA LYS A 353 -5.97 -0.39 12.40
C LYS A 353 -4.95 -0.69 13.50
N GLY A 354 -4.84 0.18 14.50
CA GLY A 354 -4.05 -0.09 15.71
C GLY A 354 -4.59 -1.25 16.52
N ALA A 355 -5.91 -1.32 16.72
CA ALA A 355 -6.57 -2.47 17.33
C ALA A 355 -6.38 -3.75 16.50
N ALA A 356 -6.47 -3.63 15.16
CA ALA A 356 -6.21 -4.74 14.25
C ALA A 356 -4.77 -5.28 14.37
N LEU A 357 -3.76 -4.39 14.44
CA LEU A 357 -2.38 -4.77 14.70
C LEU A 357 -2.23 -5.51 16.04
N ALA A 358 -2.87 -5.00 17.10
CA ALA A 358 -2.82 -5.60 18.43
C ALA A 358 -3.36 -7.05 18.45
N ASP A 359 -4.46 -7.31 17.73
CA ASP A 359 -5.04 -8.64 17.57
C ASP A 359 -4.20 -9.53 16.66
N TRP A 360 -3.76 -8.99 15.53
CA TRP A 360 -2.96 -9.70 14.52
C TRP A 360 -1.64 -10.22 15.09
N LEU A 361 -0.92 -9.41 15.88
CA LEU A 361 0.34 -9.81 16.51
C LEU A 361 0.20 -11.07 17.38
N VAL A 362 -0.94 -11.23 18.06
CA VAL A 362 -1.24 -12.46 18.82
C VAL A 362 -1.57 -13.61 17.85
N GLY A 363 -2.39 -13.34 16.84
CA GLY A 363 -2.77 -14.30 15.80
C GLY A 363 -1.59 -14.96 15.09
N VAL A 364 -0.57 -14.17 14.73
CA VAL A 364 0.66 -14.66 14.06
C VAL A 364 1.78 -15.06 15.02
N LYS A 365 1.48 -15.07 16.32
CA LYS A 365 2.42 -15.44 17.40
C LYS A 365 3.67 -14.54 17.48
N ALA A 366 3.56 -13.29 17.04
CA ALA A 366 4.57 -12.27 17.25
C ALA A 366 4.53 -11.73 18.70
N SER A 367 3.37 -11.79 19.35
CA SER A 367 3.19 -11.44 20.75
C SER A 367 2.35 -12.48 21.51
N LYS A 368 2.60 -12.60 22.82
CA LYS A 368 1.78 -13.38 23.75
C LYS A 368 0.70 -12.54 24.44
N THR A 369 0.76 -11.22 24.29
CA THR A 369 -0.11 -10.28 25.00
C THR A 369 -0.65 -9.27 24.00
N ARG A 370 -1.97 -9.23 23.85
CA ARG A 370 -2.66 -8.26 22.98
C ARG A 370 -2.24 -6.84 23.37
N GLY A 371 -1.96 -6.01 22.37
CA GLY A 371 -1.56 -4.61 22.56
C GLY A 371 -0.11 -4.40 22.99
N LYS A 372 0.72 -5.46 23.02
CA LYS A 372 2.14 -5.40 23.39
C LYS A 372 3.02 -6.08 22.35
N ILE A 373 4.24 -5.60 22.18
CA ILE A 373 5.27 -6.27 21.36
C ILE A 373 6.66 -6.05 21.96
N THR A 374 7.48 -7.10 21.99
CA THR A 374 8.89 -6.99 22.37
C THR A 374 9.70 -6.71 21.11
N LEU A 375 10.48 -5.63 21.16
CA LEU A 375 11.31 -5.19 20.04
C LEU A 375 12.75 -5.01 20.51
N GLU A 376 13.68 -5.28 19.61
CA GLU A 376 15.12 -5.15 19.81
C GLU A 376 15.69 -4.06 18.89
N ASP A 377 16.82 -3.48 19.28
CA ASP A 377 17.52 -2.42 18.55
C ASP A 377 16.63 -1.23 18.14
N VAL A 378 15.68 -0.90 19.03
CA VAL A 378 14.77 0.23 18.87
C VAL A 378 15.45 1.51 19.31
N THR A 379 15.46 2.50 18.43
CA THR A 379 16.10 3.80 18.61
C THR A 379 15.09 4.83 19.16
N SER A 380 15.50 6.07 19.41
CA SER A 380 14.65 7.14 19.96
C SER A 380 14.77 8.44 19.18
N SER A 381 14.65 8.36 17.86
CA SER A 381 14.83 9.49 16.92
C SER A 381 13.67 10.47 16.93
N LEU A 382 12.53 10.11 17.52
CA LEU A 382 11.39 10.99 17.75
C LEU A 382 10.78 10.76 19.14
N SER A 383 10.05 11.77 19.60
CA SER A 383 9.28 11.72 20.85
C SER A 383 7.79 11.48 20.58
N SER A 384 7.19 12.30 19.73
CA SER A 384 5.77 12.23 19.37
C SER A 384 5.55 12.55 17.90
N VAL A 385 4.33 12.32 17.43
CA VAL A 385 3.87 12.66 16.08
C VAL A 385 2.83 13.78 16.15
N ASN A 386 2.75 14.58 15.09
CA ASN A 386 1.74 15.62 14.95
C ASN A 386 0.79 15.25 13.80
N ALA A 387 -0.48 15.65 13.89
CA ALA A 387 -1.43 15.45 12.82
C ALA A 387 -0.88 16.04 11.49
N PRO A 388 -1.07 15.35 10.35
CA PRO A 388 -1.93 14.17 10.15
C PRO A 388 -1.25 12.82 10.46
N ALA A 389 -0.02 12.78 10.97
CA ALA A 389 0.64 11.52 11.27
C ALA A 389 0.02 10.78 12.45
N GLN A 390 -0.04 9.45 12.32
CA GLN A 390 -0.60 8.54 13.30
C GLN A 390 0.48 7.59 13.82
N GLY A 391 0.63 7.54 15.15
CA GLY A 391 1.54 6.62 15.81
C GLY A 391 0.93 5.21 15.94
N TRP A 392 1.75 4.18 15.79
CA TRP A 392 1.33 2.77 15.84
C TRP A 392 1.91 2.01 17.02
N ILE A 393 3.17 2.29 17.36
CA ILE A 393 3.88 1.65 18.46
C ILE A 393 4.58 2.73 19.26
N ARG A 394 4.53 2.65 20.60
CA ARG A 394 5.15 3.62 21.50
C ARG A 394 5.63 2.99 22.80
N GLN A 395 6.43 3.74 23.57
CA GLN A 395 6.74 3.43 24.97
C GLN A 395 6.34 4.60 25.86
N GLY A 396 5.32 4.42 26.70
CA GLY A 396 4.74 5.56 27.41
C GLY A 396 4.17 6.62 26.45
N GLU A 397 4.02 7.86 26.92
CA GLU A 397 3.30 8.90 26.16
C GLU A 397 4.15 9.60 25.10
N ASN A 398 5.46 9.75 25.33
CA ASN A 398 6.36 10.60 24.53
C ASN A 398 7.52 9.82 23.88
N ASN A 399 7.26 8.59 23.43
CA ASN A 399 8.28 7.77 22.78
C ASN A 399 7.67 6.91 21.65
N VAL A 400 7.16 7.58 20.61
CA VAL A 400 6.64 6.92 19.40
C VAL A 400 7.78 6.23 18.63
N LYS A 401 7.53 5.02 18.15
CA LYS A 401 8.49 4.22 17.38
C LYS A 401 8.08 4.06 15.93
N TYR A 402 6.79 3.81 15.70
CA TYR A 402 6.27 3.57 14.37
C TYR A 402 5.22 4.63 14.11
N PHE A 403 5.24 5.23 12.93
CA PHE A 403 4.18 6.13 12.51
C PHE A 403 3.90 6.01 11.02
N SER A 404 2.71 6.42 10.62
CA SER A 404 2.34 6.59 9.22
C SER A 404 1.68 7.93 8.99
N PHE A 405 1.64 8.39 7.74
CA PHE A 405 0.81 9.51 7.31
C PHE A 405 0.47 9.36 5.83
N ASN A 406 -0.70 9.86 5.44
CA ASN A 406 -1.12 9.92 4.05
C ASN A 406 -0.63 11.21 3.39
N THR A 407 -0.48 11.16 2.07
CA THR A 407 -0.03 12.28 1.23
C THR A 407 -0.99 12.51 0.06
N PRO A 408 -1.19 13.77 -0.38
CA PRO A 408 -0.66 15.00 0.20
C PRO A 408 -1.24 15.33 1.59
N THR A 409 -0.39 15.70 2.54
CA THR A 409 -0.77 15.90 3.96
C THR A 409 -1.75 17.05 4.17
N ASN A 410 -1.77 18.01 3.25
CA ASN A 410 -2.66 19.17 3.25
C ASN A 410 -3.92 18.98 2.38
N ALA A 411 -4.06 17.84 1.71
CA ALA A 411 -5.25 17.51 0.91
C ALA A 411 -6.35 16.90 1.79
N PRO A 412 -7.63 17.06 1.42
CA PRO A 412 -8.73 16.27 1.97
C PRO A 412 -8.46 14.77 1.88
N VAL A 413 -9.02 13.99 2.80
CA VAL A 413 -8.79 12.54 2.91
C VAL A 413 -9.11 11.81 1.58
N GLU A 414 -10.13 12.25 0.87
CA GLU A 414 -10.57 11.71 -0.42
C GLU A 414 -9.62 12.02 -1.59
N GLU A 415 -8.73 13.00 -1.44
CA GLU A 415 -7.71 13.39 -2.42
C GLU A 415 -6.31 12.85 -2.05
N GLN A 416 -6.17 12.21 -0.89
CA GLN A 416 -4.93 11.55 -0.49
C GLN A 416 -4.78 10.20 -1.19
N CYS A 417 -3.65 9.99 -1.84
CA CYS A 417 -3.38 8.73 -2.54
C CYS A 417 -1.95 8.22 -2.44
N GLY A 418 -1.06 8.92 -1.72
CA GLY A 418 0.22 8.37 -1.28
C GLY A 418 0.22 8.12 0.23
N ARG A 419 1.24 7.40 0.70
CA ARG A 419 1.38 7.05 2.11
C ARG A 419 2.84 6.79 2.46
N ALA A 420 3.23 7.22 3.65
CA ALA A 420 4.53 6.95 4.21
C ALA A 420 4.40 6.22 5.54
N VAL A 421 5.31 5.28 5.77
CA VAL A 421 5.53 4.58 7.04
C VAL A 421 6.97 4.83 7.46
N TYR A 422 7.14 5.13 8.75
CA TYR A 422 8.43 5.22 9.40
C TYR A 422 8.53 4.24 10.55
N SER A 423 9.69 3.61 10.68
CA SER A 423 10.00 2.70 11.78
C SER A 423 11.34 3.02 12.43
N ASP A 424 11.33 3.30 13.74
CA ASP A 424 12.49 3.72 14.52
C ASP A 424 13.33 2.54 15.07
N LEU A 425 13.54 1.48 14.28
CA LEU A 425 14.38 0.34 14.64
C LEU A 425 15.27 -0.13 13.48
N HIS A 426 16.19 -1.04 13.80
CA HIS A 426 16.94 -1.83 12.82
C HIS A 426 16.33 -3.24 12.72
N LEU A 427 15.78 -3.63 11.57
CA LEU A 427 15.04 -4.89 11.37
C LEU A 427 15.88 -6.12 11.72
N MET A 428 17.13 -6.11 11.28
CA MET A 428 18.07 -7.23 11.42
C MET A 428 19.00 -7.07 12.63
N GLY A 429 18.93 -5.92 13.30
CA GLY A 429 19.92 -5.46 14.25
C GLY A 429 21.16 -4.85 13.58
N ILE A 430 21.81 -3.92 14.28
CA ILE A 430 22.83 -3.04 13.68
C ILE A 430 24.06 -3.81 13.14
N SER A 431 24.36 -4.97 13.73
CA SER A 431 25.49 -5.84 13.35
C SER A 431 25.19 -6.80 12.20
N ALA A 432 23.91 -6.93 11.82
CA ALA A 432 23.48 -7.73 10.69
C ALA A 432 23.22 -6.88 9.42
N GLY A 433 23.35 -5.56 9.51
CA GLY A 433 23.43 -4.70 8.33
C GLY A 433 24.64 -5.08 7.47
N GLY A 434 24.44 -5.18 6.15
CA GLY A 434 25.48 -5.58 5.20
C GLY A 434 25.77 -7.08 5.09
N GLN A 435 24.93 -7.96 5.65
CA GLN A 435 25.03 -9.40 5.36
C GLN A 435 24.66 -9.69 3.90
N GLU A 436 25.36 -10.63 3.26
CA GLU A 436 25.13 -10.94 1.85
C GLU A 436 23.76 -11.62 1.64
N PHE A 437 22.93 -11.01 0.80
CA PHE A 437 21.77 -11.68 0.24
C PHE A 437 22.20 -12.88 -0.64
N PRO A 438 21.51 -14.03 -0.60
CA PRO A 438 20.36 -14.35 0.24
C PRO A 438 20.72 -14.98 1.61
N THR A 439 21.98 -15.38 1.82
CA THR A 439 22.40 -16.19 2.97
C THR A 439 22.27 -15.46 4.31
N GLY A 440 22.43 -14.14 4.31
CA GLY A 440 22.25 -13.26 5.47
C GLY A 440 20.79 -12.97 5.85
N CYS A 441 19.85 -13.30 4.98
CA CYS A 441 18.44 -13.00 5.18
C CYS A 441 17.70 -14.18 5.85
N PRO A 442 16.58 -13.91 6.56
CA PRO A 442 15.73 -14.98 7.05
C PRO A 442 15.25 -15.84 5.88
N ALA A 443 15.14 -17.14 6.11
CA ALA A 443 14.47 -18.03 5.16
C ALA A 443 13.01 -17.58 4.95
N SER A 444 12.45 -17.88 3.79
CA SER A 444 11.02 -17.64 3.50
C SER A 444 10.14 -18.21 4.63
N GLY A 445 9.25 -17.37 5.16
CA GLY A 445 8.38 -17.66 6.31
C GLY A 445 9.07 -17.59 7.68
N GLY A 446 10.37 -17.32 7.73
CA GLY A 446 11.23 -17.31 8.92
C GLY A 446 11.27 -15.99 9.68
N LEU A 447 10.24 -15.16 9.58
CA LEU A 447 10.21 -13.84 10.21
C LEU A 447 10.18 -13.93 11.75
N SER A 448 11.03 -13.12 12.38
CA SER A 448 11.01 -12.85 13.82
C SER A 448 9.77 -12.05 14.24
N ALA A 449 9.55 -11.90 15.55
CA ALA A 449 8.41 -11.14 16.07
C ALA A 449 8.40 -9.67 15.61
N GLN A 450 9.55 -9.00 15.62
CA GLN A 450 9.66 -7.61 15.15
C GLN A 450 9.52 -7.50 13.63
N GLN A 451 10.04 -8.47 12.87
CA GLN A 451 9.87 -8.52 11.42
C GLN A 451 8.40 -8.70 11.02
N LYS A 452 7.64 -9.52 11.76
CA LYS A 452 6.19 -9.64 11.57
C LYS A 452 5.45 -8.31 11.81
N ALA A 453 5.85 -7.54 12.81
CA ALA A 453 5.25 -6.21 13.02
C ALA A 453 5.48 -5.29 11.81
N LEU A 454 6.64 -5.37 11.16
CA LEU A 454 6.94 -4.61 9.93
C LEU A 454 6.28 -5.20 8.68
N GLU A 455 6.06 -6.51 8.62
CA GLU A 455 5.22 -7.14 7.59
C GLU A 455 3.78 -6.60 7.62
N PHE A 456 3.20 -6.43 8.81
CA PHE A 456 1.88 -5.80 8.92
C PHE A 456 1.88 -4.39 8.33
N MET A 457 2.90 -3.58 8.66
CA MET A 457 3.05 -2.23 8.13
C MET A 457 3.27 -2.23 6.61
N PHE A 458 4.02 -3.20 6.08
CA PHE A 458 4.25 -3.36 4.65
C PHE A 458 2.95 -3.64 3.89
N PHE A 459 2.11 -4.54 4.39
CA PHE A 459 0.84 -4.85 3.75
C PHE A 459 -0.21 -3.74 3.93
N ASP A 460 -0.26 -3.04 5.09
CA ASP A 460 -1.08 -1.82 5.24
C ASP A 460 -0.64 -0.73 4.27
N LEU A 461 0.68 -0.54 4.10
CA LEU A 461 1.25 0.43 3.15
C LEU A 461 0.95 0.04 1.69
N SER A 462 0.98 -1.26 1.38
CA SER A 462 0.66 -1.78 0.04
C SER A 462 -0.82 -1.59 -0.31
N GLY A 463 -1.69 -1.53 0.70
CA GLY A 463 -3.11 -1.27 0.50
C GLY A 463 -3.41 0.09 -0.15
N CYS A 464 -4.67 0.24 -0.58
CA CYS A 464 -5.20 1.52 -1.01
C CYS A 464 -5.21 2.53 0.17
N VAL A 465 -5.06 3.82 -0.13
CA VAL A 465 -5.08 4.86 0.91
C VAL A 465 -6.47 4.98 1.51
N GLN A 466 -6.53 4.99 2.85
CA GLN A 466 -7.76 5.03 3.65
C GLN A 466 -7.62 6.02 4.80
N ASP A 467 -8.76 6.50 5.31
CA ASP A 467 -8.82 7.21 6.59
C ASP A 467 -8.53 6.23 7.73
N ASP A 468 -7.44 6.48 8.46
CA ASP A 468 -7.02 5.67 9.61
C ASP A 468 -8.04 5.73 10.78
N LYS A 469 -8.99 6.67 10.78
CA LYS A 469 -10.11 6.73 11.74
C LYS A 469 -11.22 5.73 11.45
N THR A 470 -11.26 5.16 10.24
CA THR A 470 -12.32 4.26 9.82
C THR A 470 -11.80 2.84 9.60
N PRO A 471 -12.57 1.80 9.95
CA PRO A 471 -12.23 0.44 9.53
C PRO A 471 -12.26 0.33 8.00
N PRO A 472 -11.41 -0.52 7.40
CA PRO A 472 -11.51 -0.82 5.98
C PRO A 472 -12.91 -1.32 5.60
N SER A 473 -13.44 -0.80 4.50
CA SER A 473 -14.75 -1.19 3.97
C SER A 473 -14.61 -2.12 2.78
N VAL A 474 -15.44 -3.15 2.70
CA VAL A 474 -15.49 -4.08 1.56
C VAL A 474 -15.90 -3.30 0.29
N PRO A 475 -15.08 -3.30 -0.77
CA PRO A 475 -15.47 -2.77 -2.08
C PRO A 475 -16.70 -3.52 -2.62
N LYS A 476 -17.68 -2.79 -3.14
CA LYS A 476 -18.94 -3.34 -3.67
C LYS A 476 -18.99 -3.26 -5.18
#